data_AF-B3IW16-F1
#
_entry.id   AF-B3IW16-F1
#
_cell.length_a   1.000
_cell.length_b   1.000
_cell.length_c   1.000
_cell.angle_alpha   90.00
_cell.angle_beta   90.00
_cell.angle_gamma   90.00
#
_symmetry.space_group_name_H-M   'P 1'
#
loop_
_entity.id
_entity.type
_entity.pdbx_description
1 polymer ?
#
loop_
_entity_poly.entity_id
_entity_poly.type
_entity_poly.pdbx_seq_one_letter_code
_entity_poly.pdbx_strand_id
1 'polypeptide(L)'
;FSFTIMNISVPNNSRSVRIFEESKPNSELCCKPLCLMLADESDHETLTAILSPLIAEREAMKSSELMLEIGGILRNFKFIFRGTGYDEKLVREVEGLEASGSIYICTLCDATRLEASQNLVFHSITRSHSENLQRYETWRANPHHESVDELRDRV
;
A
#
# COMPACT_ATOMS: atom_id res chain seq x y z
N PHE A 1 -1.02 8.62 10.79
CA PHE A 1 -1.74 7.63 9.97
C PHE A 1 -3.22 7.98 9.94
N SER A 2 -3.83 8.02 8.75
CA SER A 2 -5.20 8.51 8.54
C SER A 2 -5.92 7.69 7.48
N PHE A 3 -7.24 7.86 7.37
CA PHE A 3 -8.02 7.28 6.28
C PHE A 3 -9.12 8.24 5.80
N THR A 4 -9.52 8.07 4.55
CA THR A 4 -10.66 8.77 3.94
C THR A 4 -11.63 7.73 3.39
N ILE A 5 -12.92 7.87 3.68
CA ILE A 5 -13.94 7.07 2.99
C ILE A 5 -14.13 7.67 1.61
N MET A 6 -13.58 7.02 0.58
CA MET A 6 -13.60 7.55 -0.78
C MET A 6 -14.95 7.39 -1.47
N ASN A 7 -15.56 6.21 -1.36
CA ASN A 7 -16.88 5.94 -1.89
C ASN A 7 -17.52 4.77 -1.13
N ILE A 8 -18.85 4.70 -1.17
CA ILE A 8 -19.63 3.57 -0.70
C ILE A 8 -20.51 3.12 -1.85
N SER A 9 -20.49 1.82 -2.13
CA SER A 9 -21.30 1.22 -3.19
C SER A 9 -22.09 0.03 -2.65
N VAL A 10 -23.27 -0.20 -3.22
CA VAL A 10 -24.17 -1.29 -2.86
C VAL A 10 -24.39 -2.17 -4.08
N PRO A 11 -24.34 -3.52 -3.96
CA PRO A 11 -24.70 -4.41 -5.05
C PRO A 11 -26.19 -4.27 -5.40
N ASN A 12 -26.49 -4.07 -6.68
CA ASN A 12 -27.83 -4.06 -7.24
C ASN A 12 -27.88 -4.98 -8.46
N ASN A 13 -28.52 -6.14 -8.31
CA ASN A 13 -28.53 -7.21 -9.29
C ASN A 13 -27.11 -7.62 -9.72
N SER A 14 -26.69 -7.27 -10.95
CA SER A 14 -25.39 -7.58 -11.55
C SER A 14 -24.41 -6.39 -11.56
N ARG A 15 -24.78 -5.23 -11.01
CA ARG A 15 -23.95 -4.02 -10.99
C ARG A 15 -23.80 -3.47 -9.58
N SER A 16 -22.68 -2.83 -9.32
CA SER A 16 -22.47 -2.04 -8.11
C SER A 16 -22.97 -0.61 -8.34
N VAL A 17 -23.86 -0.12 -7.48
CA VAL A 17 -24.36 1.27 -7.54
C VAL A 17 -23.65 2.07 -6.45
N ARG A 18 -23.02 3.17 -6.85
CA ARG A 18 -22.35 4.09 -5.92
C ARG A 18 -23.39 4.97 -5.24
N ILE A 19 -23.45 4.91 -3.92
CA ILE A 19 -24.42 5.65 -3.09
C ILE A 19 -23.77 6.83 -2.35
N PHE A 20 -22.44 6.83 -2.24
CA PHE A 20 -21.66 7.92 -1.70
C PHE A 20 -20.33 8.01 -2.44
N GLU A 21 -19.87 9.22 -2.68
CA GLU A 21 -18.54 9.54 -3.21
C GLU A 21 -18.06 10.83 -2.57
N GLU A 22 -16.83 10.83 -2.08
CA GLU A 22 -16.24 12.03 -1.49
C GLU A 22 -15.99 13.08 -2.58
N SER A 23 -16.64 14.23 -2.42
CA SER A 23 -16.58 15.35 -3.36
C SER A 23 -15.22 16.04 -3.38
N LYS A 24 -14.49 16.02 -2.26
CA LYS A 24 -13.18 16.67 -2.09
C LYS A 24 -12.20 15.70 -1.43
N PRO A 25 -11.73 14.65 -2.14
CA PRO A 25 -11.00 13.52 -1.54
C PRO A 25 -9.67 13.88 -0.86
N ASN A 26 -9.11 15.04 -1.19
CA ASN A 26 -7.85 15.54 -0.64
C ASN A 26 -8.07 16.68 0.38
N SER A 27 -9.31 16.93 0.83
CA SER A 27 -9.56 17.91 1.89
C SER A 27 -9.19 17.35 3.25
N GLU A 28 -8.63 18.22 4.09
CA GLU A 28 -8.45 18.01 5.52
C GLU A 28 -9.75 17.62 6.24
N LEU A 29 -10.91 18.02 5.72
CA LEU A 29 -12.21 17.73 6.33
C LEU A 29 -12.61 16.25 6.22
N CYS A 30 -12.16 15.55 5.18
CA CYS A 30 -12.49 14.14 4.96
C CYS A 30 -11.38 13.18 5.44
N CYS A 31 -10.16 13.70 5.66
CA CYS A 31 -9.01 12.93 6.15
C CYS A 31 -9.14 12.68 7.66
N LYS A 32 -9.69 11.52 8.03
CA LYS A 32 -9.93 11.16 9.44
C LYS A 32 -8.62 10.66 10.07
N PRO A 33 -8.11 11.30 11.14
CA PRO A 33 -6.92 10.81 11.83
C PRO A 33 -7.23 9.49 12.55
N LEU A 34 -6.35 8.50 12.38
CA LEU A 34 -6.48 7.19 13.03
C LEU A 34 -5.40 6.96 14.09
N CYS A 35 -4.17 7.37 13.80
CA CYS A 35 -3.05 7.27 14.75
C CYS A 35 -2.15 8.49 14.60
N LEU A 36 -1.90 9.15 15.74
CA LEU A 36 -0.97 10.26 15.90
C LEU A 36 0.19 9.76 16.77
N MET A 37 1.41 9.97 16.30
CA MET A 37 2.62 9.56 17.01
C MET A 37 3.65 10.68 16.98
N LEU A 38 4.45 10.78 18.03
CA LEU A 38 5.64 11.63 18.07
C LEU A 38 6.85 10.73 17.79
N ALA A 39 7.07 10.44 16.51
CA ALA A 39 8.12 9.57 16.02
C ALA A 39 8.70 10.11 14.72
N ASP A 40 9.92 9.69 14.38
CA ASP A 40 10.49 9.89 13.05
C ASP A 40 9.96 8.79 12.13
N GLU A 41 9.52 9.15 10.92
CA GLU A 41 9.11 8.17 9.91
C GLU A 41 10.26 7.31 9.40
N SER A 42 11.51 7.77 9.60
CA SER A 42 12.72 7.04 9.24
C SER A 42 13.24 6.13 10.37
N ASP A 43 12.64 6.16 11.56
CA ASP A 43 12.88 5.16 12.61
C ASP A 43 11.98 3.94 12.35
N HIS A 44 12.54 2.97 11.63
CA HIS A 44 11.81 1.79 11.17
C HIS A 44 11.28 0.96 12.36
N GLU A 45 12.06 0.79 13.41
CA GLU A 45 11.70 0.04 14.61
C GLU A 45 10.50 0.68 15.31
N THR A 46 10.55 1.99 15.55
CA THR A 46 9.44 2.71 16.18
C THR A 46 8.20 2.72 15.30
N LEU A 47 8.36 2.98 14.00
CA LEU A 47 7.26 3.04 13.05
C LEU A 47 6.53 1.71 12.95
N THR A 48 7.26 0.61 12.80
CA THR A 48 6.68 -0.75 12.72
C THR A 48 6.05 -1.18 14.04
N ALA A 49 6.65 -0.85 15.18
CA ALA A 49 6.07 -1.14 16.49
C ALA A 49 4.70 -0.44 16.67
N ILE A 50 4.56 0.81 16.23
CA ILE A 50 3.32 1.59 16.37
C ILE A 50 2.27 1.19 15.33
N LEU A 51 2.66 0.96 14.07
CA LEU A 51 1.71 0.75 12.98
C LEU A 51 1.30 -0.72 12.78
N SER A 52 2.11 -1.69 13.21
CA SER A 52 1.80 -3.12 13.02
C SER A 52 0.43 -3.57 13.56
N PRO A 53 -0.10 -3.07 14.70
CA PRO A 53 -1.45 -3.41 15.14
C PRO A 53 -2.52 -2.95 14.15
N LEU A 54 -2.38 -1.73 13.59
CA LEU A 54 -3.33 -1.20 12.60
C LEU A 54 -3.29 -1.98 11.29
N ILE A 55 -2.10 -2.44 10.89
CA ILE A 55 -1.96 -3.32 9.73
C ILE A 55 -2.65 -4.66 9.99
N ALA A 56 -2.47 -5.26 11.18
CA ALA A 56 -3.14 -6.51 11.54
C ALA A 56 -4.68 -6.37 11.54
N GLU A 57 -5.21 -5.29 12.12
CA GLU A 57 -6.65 -4.97 12.08
C GLU A 57 -7.16 -4.80 10.65
N ARG A 58 -6.44 -4.03 9.82
CA ARG A 58 -6.75 -3.85 8.40
C ARG A 58 -6.80 -5.19 7.67
N GLU A 59 -5.81 -6.05 7.85
CA GLU A 59 -5.77 -7.36 7.20
C GLU A 59 -6.94 -8.24 7.63
N ALA A 60 -7.26 -8.27 8.93
CA ALA A 60 -8.44 -9.00 9.42
C ALA A 60 -9.75 -8.47 8.81
N MET A 61 -9.87 -7.16 8.64
CA MET A 61 -11.06 -6.52 8.05
C MET A 61 -11.23 -6.81 6.56
N LYS A 62 -10.15 -7.10 5.81
CA LYS A 62 -10.26 -7.41 4.36
C LYS A 62 -11.06 -8.69 4.09
N SER A 63 -11.01 -9.65 5.01
CA SER A 63 -11.71 -10.94 4.90
C SER A 63 -12.96 -11.03 5.78
N SER A 64 -13.44 -9.90 6.31
CA SER A 64 -14.57 -9.85 7.24
C SER A 64 -15.73 -8.99 6.71
N GLU A 65 -16.90 -9.15 7.32
CA GLU A 65 -18.06 -8.29 7.13
C GLU A 65 -18.41 -7.60 8.46
N LEU A 66 -18.51 -6.28 8.44
CA LEU A 66 -18.97 -5.51 9.60
C LEU A 66 -20.49 -5.38 9.54
N MET A 67 -21.20 -5.95 10.52
CA MET A 67 -22.61 -5.71 10.73
C MET A 67 -22.81 -4.49 11.62
N LEU A 68 -23.53 -3.48 11.11
CA LEU A 68 -23.77 -2.22 11.81
C LEU A 68 -25.23 -1.80 11.66
N GLU A 69 -25.85 -1.40 12.77
CA GLU A 69 -27.21 -0.85 12.76
C GLU A 69 -27.18 0.63 12.37
N ILE A 70 -27.89 1.00 11.29
CA ILE A 70 -28.02 2.37 10.82
C ILE A 70 -29.51 2.68 10.62
N GLY A 71 -30.03 3.61 11.42
CA GLY A 71 -31.44 4.03 11.35
C GLY A 71 -32.43 2.89 11.63
N GLY A 72 -32.11 1.99 12.58
CA GLY A 72 -32.95 0.85 12.94
C GLY A 72 -32.82 -0.38 12.03
N ILE A 73 -31.92 -0.35 11.05
CA ILE A 73 -31.73 -1.44 10.07
C ILE A 73 -30.29 -1.93 10.14
N LEU A 74 -30.09 -3.24 10.33
CA LEU A 74 -28.79 -3.88 10.26
C LEU A 74 -28.28 -3.91 8.81
N ARG A 75 -27.05 -3.43 8.60
CA ARG A 75 -26.36 -3.37 7.31
C ARG A 75 -25.01 -4.07 7.41
N ASN A 76 -24.63 -4.78 6.36
CA ASN A 76 -23.32 -5.43 6.27
C ASN A 76 -22.38 -4.60 5.37
N PHE A 77 -21.16 -4.37 5.83
CA PHE A 77 -20.14 -3.64 5.12
C PHE A 77 -18.90 -4.50 4.87
N LYS A 78 -18.38 -4.42 3.65
CA LYS A 78 -17.05 -4.91 3.28
C LYS A 78 -16.14 -3.72 3.01
N PHE A 79 -14.88 -3.86 3.35
CA PHE A 79 -13.89 -2.79 3.20
C PHE A 79 -12.85 -3.15 2.14
N ILE A 80 -12.55 -2.20 1.26
CA ILE A 80 -11.43 -2.26 0.34
C ILE A 80 -10.48 -1.13 0.70
N PHE A 81 -9.33 -1.49 1.26
CA PHE A 81 -8.31 -0.53 1.68
C PHE A 81 -7.32 -0.26 0.55
N ARG A 82 -7.24 0.99 0.09
CA ARG A 82 -6.28 1.44 -0.92
C ARG A 82 -5.28 2.41 -0.28
N GLY A 83 -4.04 1.95 -0.08
CA GLY A 83 -2.97 2.77 0.49
C GLY A 83 -2.32 3.65 -0.56
N THR A 84 -2.94 4.79 -0.89
CA THR A 84 -2.44 5.69 -1.96
C THR A 84 -1.98 7.05 -1.44
N GLY A 85 -2.06 7.28 -0.13
CA GLY A 85 -1.72 8.56 0.52
C GLY A 85 -0.28 8.64 1.03
N TYR A 86 0.63 7.87 0.43
CA TYR A 86 2.04 7.82 0.81
C TYR A 86 2.88 8.51 -0.25
N ASP A 87 3.86 9.30 0.16
CA ASP A 87 4.87 9.80 -0.77
C ASP A 87 5.85 8.67 -1.17
N GLU A 88 6.70 8.92 -2.16
CA GLU A 88 7.61 7.90 -2.67
C GLU A 88 8.59 7.40 -1.60
N LYS A 89 9.07 8.30 -0.72
CA LYS A 89 10.01 7.95 0.35
C LYS A 89 9.38 6.91 1.28
N LEU A 90 8.18 7.20 1.78
CA LEU A 90 7.48 6.31 2.68
C LEU A 90 7.04 5.02 2.00
N VAL A 91 6.62 5.05 0.73
CA VAL A 91 6.34 3.83 -0.04
C VAL A 91 7.57 2.93 -0.10
N ARG A 92 8.74 3.49 -0.42
CA ARG A 92 9.98 2.70 -0.51
C ARG A 92 10.34 2.08 0.83
N GLU A 93 10.25 2.85 1.91
CA GLU A 93 10.52 2.41 3.27
C GLU A 93 9.62 1.24 3.69
N VAL A 94 8.31 1.35 3.47
CA VAL A 94 7.33 0.34 3.96
C VAL A 94 7.15 -0.86 3.03
N GLU A 95 7.49 -0.74 1.74
CA GLU A 95 7.45 -1.84 0.78
C GLU A 95 8.80 -2.55 0.62
N GLY A 96 9.81 -2.19 1.42
CA GLY A 96 11.13 -2.83 1.41
C GLY A 96 11.93 -2.56 0.14
N LEU A 97 11.74 -1.39 -0.46
CA LEU A 97 12.48 -0.97 -1.64
C LEU A 97 13.69 -0.12 -1.24
N GLU A 98 14.70 -0.11 -2.11
CA GLU A 98 15.83 0.79 -1.93
C GLU A 98 15.39 2.27 -1.94
N ALA A 99 16.13 3.11 -1.23
CA ALA A 99 15.89 4.55 -1.19
C ALA A 99 15.91 5.19 -2.59
N SER A 100 15.33 6.39 -2.73
CA SER A 100 15.17 7.10 -4.02
C SER A 100 16.47 7.36 -4.79
N GLY A 101 17.63 7.22 -4.16
CA GLY A 101 18.95 7.30 -4.82
C GLY A 101 19.29 6.07 -5.69
N SER A 102 18.53 4.99 -5.59
CA SER A 102 18.74 3.72 -6.30
C SER A 102 18.77 3.86 -7.83
N ILE A 103 19.39 2.87 -8.47
CA ILE A 103 19.24 2.65 -9.93
C ILE A 103 17.83 2.16 -10.27
N TYR A 104 17.12 1.46 -9.38
CA TYR A 104 15.73 1.05 -9.57
C TYR A 104 14.80 2.21 -9.17
N ILE A 105 14.43 3.01 -10.17
CA ILE A 105 13.83 4.32 -9.94
C ILE A 105 12.33 4.30 -9.68
N CYS A 106 11.65 3.19 -9.95
CA CYS A 106 10.20 3.11 -9.90
C CYS A 106 9.73 2.21 -8.77
N THR A 107 8.67 2.61 -8.07
CA THR A 107 7.98 1.77 -7.07
C THR A 107 6.90 0.88 -7.69
N LEU A 108 6.63 1.04 -9.01
CA LEU A 108 5.59 0.32 -9.74
C LEU A 108 6.14 -0.68 -10.77
N CYS A 109 7.39 -0.51 -11.21
CA CYS A 109 8.03 -1.40 -12.17
C CYS A 109 9.50 -1.63 -11.82
N ASP A 110 10.16 -2.50 -12.58
CA ASP A 110 11.56 -2.91 -12.34
C ASP A 110 12.58 -2.15 -13.16
N ALA A 111 12.14 -1.10 -13.87
CA ALA A 111 13.03 -0.33 -14.74
C ALA A 111 14.17 0.33 -13.95
N THR A 112 15.37 0.16 -14.46
CA THR A 112 16.53 0.93 -14.01
C THR A 112 16.45 2.37 -14.54
N ARG A 113 17.24 3.27 -13.95
CA ARG A 113 17.36 4.67 -14.36
C ARG A 113 17.76 4.80 -15.83
N LEU A 114 18.67 3.95 -16.29
CA LEU A 114 19.15 3.93 -17.66
C LEU A 114 18.03 3.48 -18.61
N GLU A 115 17.37 2.37 -18.32
CA GLU A 115 16.28 1.85 -19.15
C GLU A 115 15.11 2.83 -19.24
N ALA A 116 14.71 3.43 -18.11
CA ALA A 116 13.66 4.43 -18.09
C ALA A 116 14.02 5.68 -18.92
N SER A 117 15.30 6.09 -18.91
CA SER A 117 15.75 7.22 -19.74
C SER A 117 15.72 6.93 -21.24
N GLN A 118 15.81 5.66 -21.64
CA GLN A 118 15.81 5.23 -23.05
C GLN A 118 14.40 4.92 -23.54
N ASN A 119 13.62 4.19 -22.74
CA ASN A 119 12.29 3.70 -23.10
C ASN A 119 11.19 4.76 -22.86
N LEU A 120 11.36 5.61 -21.85
CA LEU A 120 10.52 6.75 -21.45
C LEU A 120 9.07 6.42 -21.05
N VAL A 121 8.32 5.71 -21.88
CA VAL A 121 6.86 5.56 -21.76
C VAL A 121 6.36 4.12 -21.82
N PHE A 122 7.12 3.17 -22.37
CA PHE A 122 6.66 1.77 -22.48
C PHE A 122 7.04 0.93 -21.26
N HIS A 123 6.39 1.23 -20.14
CA HIS A 123 6.49 0.46 -18.90
C HIS A 123 5.12 -0.07 -18.49
N SER A 124 5.09 -1.18 -17.77
CA SER A 124 3.89 -1.73 -17.15
C SER A 124 4.08 -1.82 -15.65
N ILE A 125 2.98 -1.80 -14.91
CA ILE A 125 3.01 -2.02 -13.46
C ILE A 125 3.29 -3.51 -13.25
N THR A 126 4.46 -3.84 -12.71
CA THR A 126 4.88 -5.21 -12.39
C THR A 126 4.85 -5.43 -10.89
N ARG A 127 5.38 -4.48 -10.10
CA ARG A 127 5.50 -4.60 -8.65
C ARG A 127 4.15 -4.70 -7.96
N SER A 128 4.10 -5.52 -6.92
CA SER A 128 2.97 -5.63 -6.00
C SER A 128 3.46 -5.97 -4.59
N HIS A 129 2.66 -5.67 -3.57
CA HIS A 129 3.00 -6.00 -2.18
C HIS A 129 3.33 -7.50 -2.00
N SER A 130 2.55 -8.38 -2.61
CA SER A 130 2.80 -9.83 -2.58
C SER A 130 4.12 -10.24 -3.23
N GLU A 131 4.49 -9.57 -4.32
CA GLU A 131 5.74 -9.85 -5.03
C GLU A 131 6.95 -9.33 -4.25
N ASN A 132 6.84 -8.14 -3.65
CA ASN A 132 7.89 -7.57 -2.80
C ASN A 132 8.20 -8.50 -1.61
N LEU A 133 7.18 -9.10 -0.98
CA LEU A 133 7.38 -10.11 0.07
C LEU A 133 8.17 -11.33 -0.44
N GLN A 134 7.87 -11.82 -1.64
CA GLN A 134 8.59 -12.95 -2.25
C GLN A 134 10.04 -12.59 -2.60
N ARG A 135 10.27 -11.38 -3.11
CA ARG A 135 11.59 -10.82 -3.41
C ARG A 135 12.43 -10.69 -2.14
N TYR A 136 11.85 -10.19 -1.05
CA TYR A 136 12.51 -10.15 0.26
C TYR A 136 12.90 -11.54 0.76
N GLU A 137 12.00 -12.54 0.66
CA GLU A 137 12.34 -13.91 1.05
C GLU A 137 13.46 -14.50 0.18
N THR A 138 13.47 -14.19 -1.11
CA THR A 138 14.54 -14.58 -2.04
C THR A 138 15.87 -13.94 -1.66
N TRP A 139 15.88 -12.63 -1.37
CA TRP A 139 17.05 -11.89 -0.89
C TRP A 139 17.60 -12.50 0.41
N ARG A 140 16.71 -12.75 1.39
CA ARG A 140 17.08 -13.30 2.70
C ARG A 140 17.65 -14.71 2.61
N ALA A 141 17.06 -15.57 1.79
CA ALA A 141 17.44 -16.97 1.70
C ALA A 141 18.62 -17.22 0.75
N ASN A 142 18.85 -16.35 -0.24
CA ASN A 142 19.80 -16.52 -1.34
C ASN A 142 19.82 -17.97 -1.88
N PRO A 143 18.69 -18.47 -2.41
CA PRO A 143 18.54 -19.87 -2.80
C PRO A 143 19.45 -20.29 -3.97
N HIS A 144 20.01 -19.31 -4.70
CA HIS A 144 20.88 -19.53 -5.86
C HIS A 144 22.37 -19.35 -5.54
N HIS A 145 22.73 -19.03 -4.30
CA HIS A 145 24.11 -18.75 -3.87
C HIS A 145 24.81 -17.69 -4.73
N GLU A 146 24.07 -16.66 -5.10
CA GLU A 146 24.53 -15.56 -5.92
C GLU A 146 25.39 -14.60 -5.12
N SER A 147 26.26 -13.86 -5.83
CA SER A 147 26.90 -12.69 -5.25
C SER A 147 25.86 -11.62 -4.91
N VAL A 148 26.25 -10.63 -4.09
CA VAL A 148 25.33 -9.56 -3.67
C VAL A 148 24.77 -8.77 -4.85
N ASP A 149 25.57 -8.51 -5.88
CA ASP A 149 25.14 -7.73 -7.05
C ASP A 149 24.18 -8.53 -7.95
N GLU A 150 24.45 -9.82 -8.15
CA GLU A 150 23.57 -10.73 -8.91
C GLU A 150 22.24 -10.95 -8.18
N LEU A 151 22.28 -11.15 -6.86
CA LEU A 151 21.09 -11.32 -6.05
C LEU A 151 20.24 -10.05 -6.03
N ARG A 152 20.89 -8.87 -5.98
CA ARG A 152 20.23 -7.56 -6.04
C ARG A 152 19.53 -7.33 -7.38
N ASP A 153 20.11 -7.78 -8.49
CA ASP A 153 19.48 -7.65 -9.81
C ASP A 153 18.30 -8.61 -9.99
N ARG A 154 18.33 -9.75 -9.28
CA ARG A 154 17.24 -10.72 -9.26
C ARG A 154 15.98 -10.21 -8.53
N VAL A 155 16.12 -9.41 -7.47
CA VAL A 155 15.03 -9.01 -6.56
C VAL A 155 14.57 -7.56 -6.77
#